data_AF-A0AAT9HYC5-F1
#
_entry.id   AF-A0AAT9HYC5-F1
#
_cell.length_a   1.000
_cell.length_b   1.000
_cell.length_c   1.000
_cell.angle_alpha   90.00
_cell.angle_beta   90.00
_cell.angle_gamma   90.00
#
_symmetry.space_group_name_H-M   'P 1'
#
loop_
_entity.id
_entity.type
_entity.pdbx_description
1 polymer ?
#
loop_
_entity_poly.entity_id
_entity_poly.type
_entity_poly.pdbx_seq_one_letter_code
_entity_poly.pdbx_strand_id
1 'polypeptide(L)' 'MIRWRGEPDPRHVAAVDAYWTSAAEHGMNASTFTARVIASTGADVAAALSGAVGAMSGPLHGGAPRACCT' A
#
# COMPACT_ATOMS: atom_id res chain seq x y z
N MET A 1 -12.21 9.49 -7.31
CA MET A 1 -12.39 8.21 -6.58
C MET A 1 -13.70 7.58 -7.01
N ILE A 2 -13.65 6.37 -7.58
CA ILE A 2 -14.85 5.62 -7.93
C ILE A 2 -15.25 4.82 -6.68
N ARG A 3 -16.36 5.19 -6.04
CA ARG A 3 -16.90 4.42 -4.91
C ARG A 3 -17.66 3.21 -5.46
N TRP A 4 -17.42 2.02 -4.91
CA TRP A 4 -18.18 0.82 -5.25
C TRP A 4 -19.68 1.09 -5.07
N ARG A 5 -20.51 0.62 -6.01
CA ARG A 5 -21.97 0.77 -5.99
C ARG A 5 -22.61 -0.62 -6.11
N GLY A 6 -23.51 -0.95 -5.19
CA GLY A 6 -24.24 -2.22 -5.15
C GLY A 6 -23.84 -3.11 -3.96
N GLU A 7 -24.63 -4.17 -3.73
CA GLU A 7 -24.34 -5.18 -2.72
C GLU A 7 -23.14 -6.03 -3.15
N PRO A 8 -22.06 -6.10 -2.34
CA PRO A 8 -20.87 -6.88 -2.69
C PRO A 8 -21.14 -8.38 -2.56
N ASP A 9 -20.70 -9.18 -3.53
CA ASP A 9 -20.70 -10.64 -3.42
C ASP A 9 -19.84 -11.05 -2.20
N PRO A 10 -20.35 -11.86 -1.26
CA PRO A 10 -19.60 -12.28 -0.08
C PRO A 10 -18.23 -12.88 -0.39
N ARG A 11 -18.06 -13.53 -1.54
CA ARG A 11 -16.77 -14.10 -1.99
C ARG A 11 -15.77 -13.01 -2.35
N HIS A 12 -16.22 -11.90 -2.95
CA HIS A 12 -15.34 -10.77 -3.25
C HIS A 12 -14.89 -10.08 -1.96
N VAL A 13 -15.78 -9.94 -0.97
CA VAL A 13 -15.42 -9.40 0.34
C VAL A 13 -14.33 -10.25 0.99
N ALA A 14 -14.52 -11.57 1.04
CA ALA A 14 -13.54 -12.49 1.62
C ALA A 14 -12.18 -12.45 0.88
N ALA A 15 -12.19 -12.35 -0.45
CA ALA A 15 -10.97 -12.26 -1.25
C ALA A 15 -10.19 -10.96 -0.99
N VAL A 16 -10.89 -9.82 -0.91
CA VAL A 16 -10.26 -8.52 -0.62
C VAL A 16 -9.71 -8.49 0.81
N ASP A 17 -10.43 -9.06 1.77
CA ASP A 17 -9.98 -9.14 3.16
C ASP A 17 -8.69 -9.97 3.32
N ALA A 18 -8.64 -11.14 2.67
CA ALA A 18 -7.43 -11.96 2.61
C ALA A 18 -6.26 -11.23 1.91
N TYR A 19 -6.56 -10.49 0.83
CA TYR A 19 -5.55 -9.71 0.12
C TYR A 19 -4.99 -8.57 0.99
N TRP A 20 -5.85 -7.79 1.66
CA TRP A 20 -5.41 -6.72 2.55
C TRP A 20 -4.63 -7.24 3.75
N THR A 21 -5.05 -8.37 4.32
CA THR A 21 -4.33 -9.02 5.40
C THR A 21 -2.92 -9.42 4.98
N SER A 22 -2.77 -10.01 3.77
CA SER A 22 -1.46 -10.42 3.26
C SER A 22 -0.58 -9.24 2.83
N ALA A 23 -1.17 -8.13 2.37
CA ALA A 23 -0.45 -6.93 1.96
C ALA A 23 -0.12 -5.96 3.12
N ALA A 24 -0.64 -6.20 4.32
CA ALA A 24 -0.53 -5.27 5.45
C ALA A 24 0.91 -5.04 5.92
N GLU A 25 1.78 -6.06 5.84
CA GLU A 25 3.19 -5.98 6.24
C GLU A 25 4.02 -6.96 5.42
N HIS A 26 5.20 -6.52 4.99
CA HIS A 26 6.12 -7.34 4.20
C HIS A 26 7.60 -6.97 4.46
N GLY A 27 7.93 -6.80 5.74
CA GLY A 27 9.28 -6.51 6.23
C GLY A 27 9.82 -5.15 5.78
N MET A 28 11.15 -5.08 5.66
CA MET A 28 11.87 -3.85 5.33
C MET A 28 11.93 -3.59 3.83
N ASN A 29 10.77 -3.31 3.23
CA ASN A 29 10.67 -2.88 1.84
C ASN A 29 10.97 -1.37 1.67
N ALA A 30 11.09 -0.89 0.43
CA ALA A 30 11.50 0.48 0.13
C ALA A 30 10.59 1.55 0.77
N SER A 31 9.26 1.38 0.73
CA SER A 31 8.33 2.32 1.35
C SER A 31 8.37 2.27 2.87
N THR A 32 8.49 1.09 3.47
CA THR A 32 8.63 0.93 4.93
C THR A 32 9.93 1.57 5.42
N PHE A 33 11.04 1.38 4.70
CA PHE A 33 12.32 2.00 5.02
C PHE A 33 12.24 3.53 4.92
N THR A 34 11.64 4.05 3.86
CA THR A 34 11.44 5.50 3.65
C THR A 34 10.64 6.13 4.80
N ALA A 35 9.53 5.50 5.21
CA ALA A 35 8.72 5.96 6.33
C ALA A 35 9.55 6.07 7.62
N ARG A 36 10.41 5.07 7.90
CA ARG A 36 11.27 5.05 9.09
C ARG A 36 12.36 6.12 9.05
N VAL A 37 12.94 6.40 7.88
CA VAL A 37 13.92 7.48 7.71
C VAL A 37 13.28 8.85 7.98
N ILE A 38 12.06 9.09 7.50
CA ILE A 38 11.36 10.35 7.78
C ILE A 38 11.00 10.45 9.27
N ALA A 39 10.42 9.39 9.83
CA ALA A 39 10.03 9.36 11.24
C ALA A 39 11.22 9.56 12.21
N SER A 40 12.43 9.10 11.86
CA SER A 40 13.62 9.27 12.72
C SER A 40 14.06 10.73 12.88
N THR A 41 13.59 11.63 12.00
CA THR A 41 13.85 13.07 12.10
C THR A 41 12.87 13.80 13.04
N GLY A 42 11.86 13.09 13.57
CA GLY A 42 10.79 13.69 14.37
C GLY A 42 9.65 14.31 13.55
N ALA A 43 9.62 14.07 12.25
CA ALA A 43 8.52 14.49 11.37
C ALA A 43 7.20 13.79 11.75
N ASP A 44 6.09 14.45 11.45
CA ASP A 44 4.76 13.92 11.76
C ASP A 44 4.40 12.68 10.92
N VAL A 45 3.36 11.97 11.37
CA VAL A 45 2.92 10.72 10.73
C VAL A 45 2.44 10.93 9.29
N ALA A 46 1.83 12.08 8.97
CA ALA A 46 1.36 12.36 7.62
C ALA A 46 2.55 12.57 6.66
N ALA A 47 3.62 13.23 7.12
CA ALA A 47 4.86 13.36 6.37
C ALA A 47 5.53 12.01 6.10
N ALA A 48 5.63 11.14 7.12
CA ALA A 48 6.20 9.80 6.96
C ALA A 48 5.39 8.93 5.98
N LEU A 49 4.06 8.96 6.08
CA LEU A 49 3.16 8.24 5.17
C LEU A 49 3.23 8.79 3.74
N SER A 50 3.27 10.11 3.58
CA SER A 50 3.38 10.75 2.25
C SER A 50 4.66 10.31 1.54
N GLY A 51 5.80 10.27 2.26
CA GLY A 51 7.06 9.76 1.71
C GLY A 51 7.00 8.28 1.34
N ALA A 52 6.37 7.45 2.17
CA ALA A 52 6.17 6.03 1.88
C ALA A 52 5.34 5.79 0.61
N VAL A 53 4.26 6.57 0.42
CA VAL A 53 3.44 6.55 -0.80
C VAL A 53 4.26 6.99 -2.01
N GLY A 54 5.10 8.03 -1.85
CA GLY A 54 6.04 8.45 -2.88
C GLY A 54 6.96 7.30 -3.33
N ALA A 55 7.57 6.58 -2.39
CA ALA A 55 8.40 5.41 -2.69
C ALA A 55 7.61 4.27 -3.35
N MET A 56 6.35 4.04 -2.94
CA MET A 56 5.44 3.04 -3.53
C MET A 56 5.07 3.36 -4.98
N SER A 57 4.98 4.64 -5.35
CA SER A 57 4.61 5.04 -6.71
C SER A 57 5.62 4.61 -7.80
N GLY A 58 6.86 4.27 -7.41
CA GLY A 58 7.90 3.84 -8.33
C GLY A 58 7.60 2.49 -8.99
N PRO A 59 7.89 2.30 -10.29
CA PRO A 59 7.56 1.08 -11.03
C PRO A 59 8.29 -0.16 -10.51
N LEU A 60 9.46 0.02 -9.88
CA LEU A 60 10.25 -1.06 -9.30
C LEU A 60 9.77 -1.50 -7.91
N HIS A 61 8.81 -0.78 -7.31
CA HIS A 61 8.26 -1.09 -5.99
C HIS A 61 6.76 -1.39 -6.07
N GLY A 62 5.90 -0.40 -6.29
CA GLY A 62 4.43 -0.60 -6.37
C GLY A 62 3.90 -1.02 -7.73
N GLY A 63 4.77 -1.13 -8.74
CA GLY A 63 4.37 -1.48 -10.12
C GLY A 63 4.04 -2.97 -10.34
N ALA A 64 4.46 -3.86 -9.44
CA ALA A 64 4.37 -5.31 -9.66
C ALA A 64 2.95 -5.85 -9.89
N PRO A 65 1.91 -5.46 -9.11
CA PRO A 65 0.54 -5.92 -9.37
C PRO A 65 0.01 -5.43 -10.73
N ARG A 66 0.43 -4.23 -11.15
CA ARG A 66 0.02 -3.63 -12.43
C ARG A 66 0.68 -4.33 -13.61
N ALA A 67 1.94 -4.72 -13.48
CA ALA A 67 2.70 -5.42 -14.52
C ALA A 67 2.25 -6.87 -14.72
N CYS A 68 1.75 -7.54 -13.68
CA CYS A 68 1.27 -8.92 -13.77
C CYS A 68 -0.13 -9.03 -14.44
N CYS A 69 -0.91 -7.95 -14.43
CA CYS A 69 -2.28 -7.91 -14.96
C CYS A 69 -2.39 -7.24 -16.34
N THR A 70 -1.26 -6.83 -16.93
CA THR A 70 -1.15 -6.33 -18.32
C THR A 70 -0.52 -7.38 -19.20
#